data_AF-A0A2H0G921-F1
#
_entry.id   AF-A0A2H0G921-F1
#
_cell.length_a   1.000
_cell.length_b   1.000
_cell.length_c   1.000
_cell.angle_alpha   90.00
_cell.angle_beta   90.00
_cell.angle_gamma   90.00
#
_symmetry.space_group_name_H-M   'P 1'
#
loop_
_entity.id
_entity.type
_entity.pdbx_description
1 polymer ?
#
loop_
_entity_poly.entity_id
_entity_poly.type
_entity_poly.pdbx_seq_one_letter_code
_entity_poly.pdbx_strand_id
1 'polypeptide(L)' 'KLSLKNWGDRSFIIQRVLKMADVDFKILVNKLELIFSIEEIKYYANESMEIIGNELIEKLCNRYKMKPSQFPYY' A
#
# COMPACT_ATOMS: atom_id res chain seq x y z
N LYS A 1 -10.89 -19.68 -5.38
CA LYS A 1 -10.55 -18.81 -4.23
C LYS A 1 -9.02 -18.88 -4.06
N LEU A 2 -8.28 -17.82 -4.39
CA LEU A 2 -6.84 -17.76 -4.06
C LEU A 2 -6.72 -17.83 -2.53
N SER A 3 -6.08 -18.88 -2.00
CA SER A 3 -5.77 -18.91 -0.57
C SER A 3 -4.50 -18.09 -0.34
N LEU A 4 -4.65 -16.82 0.03
CA LEU A 4 -3.57 -15.91 0.43
C LEU A 4 -2.98 -16.29 1.80
N LYS A 5 -2.62 -17.57 1.98
CA LYS A 5 -2.10 -18.12 3.24
C LYS A 5 -0.62 -17.79 3.45
N ASN A 6 0.10 -17.41 2.39
CA ASN A 6 1.53 -17.12 2.47
C ASN A 6 1.78 -15.61 2.58
N TRP A 7 2.64 -15.23 3.53
CA TRP A 7 3.02 -13.85 3.81
C TRP A 7 3.63 -13.14 2.58
N GLY A 8 4.38 -13.87 1.75
CA GLY A 8 4.99 -13.34 0.52
C GLY A 8 3.97 -12.94 -0.56
N ASP A 9 2.84 -13.65 -0.67
CA ASP A 9 1.82 -13.30 -1.65
C ASP A 9 1.07 -12.03 -1.23
N ARG A 10 0.84 -11.88 0.09
CA ARG A 10 0.18 -10.69 0.66
C ARG A 10 1.03 -9.44 0.47
N SER A 11 2.32 -9.50 0.84
CA SER A 11 3.25 -8.38 0.69
C SER A 11 3.39 -7.98 -0.78
N PHE A 12 3.55 -8.97 -1.67
CA PHE A 12 3.65 -8.74 -3.12
C PHE A 12 2.41 -8.03 -3.67
N ILE A 13 1.20 -8.51 -3.37
CA ILE A 13 -0.04 -7.89 -3.86
C ILE A 13 -0.20 -6.47 -3.34
N ILE A 14 -0.02 -6.27 -2.03
CA ILE A 14 -0.17 -4.95 -1.41
C ILE A 14 0.82 -3.96 -2.03
N GLN A 15 2.10 -4.29 -2.09
CA GLN A 15 3.12 -3.40 -2.67
C GLN A 15 2.85 -3.10 -4.14
N ARG A 16 2.47 -4.12 -4.93
CA ARG A 16 2.15 -3.95 -6.37
C ARG A 16 0.96 -3.01 -6.56
N VAL A 17 -0.09 -3.16 -5.77
CA VAL A 17 -1.29 -2.33 -5.87
C VAL A 17 -0.99 -0.89 -5.44
N LEU A 18 -0.29 -0.72 -4.31
CA LEU A 18 0.02 0.61 -3.79
C LEU A 18 0.93 1.41 -4.74
N LYS A 19 1.94 0.81 -5.37
CA LYS A 19 2.79 1.53 -6.33
C LYS A 19 2.10 1.86 -7.66
N MET A 20 1.08 1.09 -8.03
CA MET A 20 0.25 1.36 -9.22
C MET A 20 -0.90 2.33 -8.95
N ALA A 21 -1.17 2.63 -7.68
CA ALA A 21 -2.27 3.48 -7.25
C ALA A 21 -2.13 4.95 -7.73
N ASP A 22 -0.99 5.34 -8.30
CA ASP A 22 -0.83 6.70 -8.81
C ASP A 22 -1.81 7.04 -9.95
N VAL A 23 -2.14 6.04 -10.79
CA VAL A 23 -3.06 6.22 -11.94
C VAL A 23 -4.53 6.16 -11.52
N ASP A 24 -4.88 5.27 -10.59
CA ASP A 24 -6.27 5.06 -10.15
C ASP A 24 -6.35 4.73 -8.65
N PHE A 25 -5.94 5.72 -7.85
CA PHE A 25 -5.75 5.56 -6.41
C PHE A 25 -7.00 5.03 -5.72
N LYS A 26 -8.15 5.66 -6.00
CA LYS A 26 -9.40 5.38 -5.31
C LYS A 26 -9.88 3.97 -5.58
N ILE A 27 -9.85 3.50 -6.83
CA ILE A 27 -10.38 2.17 -7.16
C ILE A 27 -9.47 1.08 -6.61
N LEU A 28 -8.16 1.21 -6.79
CA LEU A 28 -7.20 0.18 -6.40
C LEU A 28 -7.08 0.06 -4.87
N VAL A 29 -6.99 1.19 -4.16
CA VAL A 29 -6.91 1.20 -2.70
C VAL A 29 -8.21 0.68 -2.07
N ASN A 30 -9.39 1.11 -2.55
CA ASN A 30 -10.65 0.60 -2.02
C ASN A 30 -10.78 -0.92 -2.19
N LYS A 31 -10.34 -1.48 -3.32
CA LYS A 31 -10.34 -2.94 -3.52
C LYS A 31 -9.36 -3.65 -2.58
N LEU A 32 -8.21 -3.02 -2.29
CA LEU A 32 -7.22 -3.56 -1.38
C LEU A 32 -7.78 -3.64 0.06
N GLU A 33 -8.47 -2.59 0.50
CA GLU A 33 -9.13 -2.48 1.82
C GLU A 33 -10.26 -3.52 2.02
N LEU A 34 -10.83 -4.07 0.94
CA LEU A 34 -11.81 -5.17 1.03
C LEU A 34 -11.17 -6.54 1.28
N ILE A 35 -9.87 -6.68 1.03
CA ILE A 35 -9.15 -7.96 1.06
C ILE A 35 -8.20 -8.03 2.26
N PHE A 36 -7.60 -6.90 2.63
CA PHE A 36 -6.59 -6.79 3.67
C PHE A 36 -7.01 -5.79 4.74
N SER A 37 -6.58 -6.01 5.99
CA SER A 37 -6.79 -5.03 7.05
C SER A 37 -5.97 -3.76 6.79
N ILE A 38 -6.44 -2.63 7.30
CA ILE A 38 -5.72 -1.35 7.17
C ILE A 38 -4.34 -1.46 7.84
N GLU A 39 -4.25 -2.15 8.97
CA GLU A 39 -3.01 -2.39 9.70
C GLU A 39 -1.98 -3.15 8.84
N GLU A 40 -2.41 -4.19 8.13
CA GLU A 40 -1.53 -4.93 7.20
C GLU A 40 -1.08 -4.05 6.03
N ILE A 41 -2.00 -3.28 5.45
CA ILE A 41 -1.66 -2.37 4.35
C ILE A 41 -0.61 -1.35 4.82
N LYS A 42 -0.79 -0.76 6.00
CA LYS A 42 0.16 0.18 6.60
C LYS A 42 1.52 -0.45 6.85
N TYR A 43 1.54 -1.66 7.40
CA TYR A 43 2.77 -2.41 7.66
C TYR A 43 3.58 -2.58 6.38
N TYR A 44 2.96 -3.10 5.31
CA TYR A 44 3.69 -3.33 4.06
C TYR A 44 3.98 -2.04 3.29
N ALA A 45 3.19 -0.98 3.45
CA ALA A 45 3.49 0.33 2.88
C ALA A 45 4.75 0.95 3.52
N ASN A 46 4.91 0.83 4.84
CA ASN A 46 6.06 1.32 5.60
C ASN A 46 7.37 0.65 5.16
N GLU A 47 7.33 -0.67 4.96
CA GLU A 47 8.51 -1.45 4.56
C GLU A 47 8.79 -1.41 3.04
N SER A 48 7.95 -0.74 2.25
CA SER A 48 8.02 -0.81 0.79
C SER A 48 9.06 0.17 0.23
N MET A 49 10.13 -0.39 -0.33
CA MET A 49 11.10 0.34 -1.17
C MET A 49 10.58 0.68 -2.57
N GLU A 50 9.41 0.18 -2.96
CA GLU A 50 8.87 0.36 -4.31
C GLU A 50 7.84 1.48 -4.42
N ILE A 51 7.40 2.06 -3.30
CA ILE A 51 6.47 3.20 -3.29
C ILE A 51 7.32 4.47 -3.40
N ILE A 52 7.33 5.06 -4.58
CA ILE A 52 8.15 6.22 -4.93
C ILE A 52 7.23 7.32 -5.44
N GLY A 53 7.59 8.58 -5.17
CA GLY A 53 6.87 9.76 -5.60
C GLY A 53 6.10 10.41 -4.46
N ASN A 54 6.44 11.68 -4.19
CA ASN A 54 5.93 12.41 -3.03
C ASN A 54 4.41 12.54 -3.05
N GLU A 55 3.81 12.71 -4.23
CA GLU A 55 2.34 12.81 -4.36
C GLU A 55 1.63 11.51 -3.95
N LEU A 56 2.13 10.35 -4.40
CA LEU A 56 1.58 9.05 -4.02
C LEU A 56 1.75 8.82 -2.51
N ILE A 57 2.93 9.11 -1.97
CA ILE A 57 3.23 8.97 -0.54
C ILE A 57 2.29 9.86 0.29
N GLU A 58 2.06 11.11 -0.12
CA GLU A 58 1.12 12.02 0.54
C GLU A 58 -0.33 11.51 0.50
N LYS A 59 -0.78 10.97 -0.64
CA LYS A 59 -2.12 10.35 -0.76
C LYS A 59 -2.27 9.18 0.23
N LEU A 60 -1.26 8.30 0.31
CA LEU A 60 -1.24 7.16 1.24
C LEU A 60 -1.21 7.61 2.70
N CYS A 61 -0.38 8.60 3.02
CA CYS A 61 -0.29 9.19 4.36
C CYS A 61 -1.63 9.79 4.81
N ASN A 62 -2.30 10.53 3.93
CA ASN A 62 -3.61 11.11 4.19
C ASN A 62 -4.69 10.04 4.41
N ARG A 63 -4.68 8.97 3.59
CA ARG A 63 -5.65 7.87 3.69
C ARG A 63 -5.48 7.05 4.96
N TYR A 64 -4.25 6.69 5.31
CA TYR A 64 -3.96 5.73 6.39
C TYR A 64 -3.41 6.35 7.68
N LYS A 65 -3.38 7.68 7.76
CA LYS A 65 -2.82 8.45 8.87
C LYS A 65 -1.39 8.02 9.18
N MET A 66 -0.58 7.89 8.13
CA MET A 66 0.86 7.64 8.21
C MET A 66 1.62 8.96 8.07
N LYS A 67 2.90 8.95 8.44
CA LYS A 67 3.82 10.07 8.22
C LYS A 67 4.67 9.79 6.98
N PRO A 68 4.95 10.79 6.14
CA PRO A 68 5.79 10.57 4.97
C PRO A 68 7.21 10.06 5.30
N SER A 69 7.77 10.45 6.44
CA SER A 69 9.08 9.97 6.93
C SER A 69 9.15 8.47 7.25
N GLN A 70 8.02 7.77 7.16
CA GLN A 70 7.94 6.31 7.25
C GLN A 70 8.30 5.62 5.93
N PHE A 71 8.27 6.34 4.81
CA PHE A 71 8.58 5.81 3.49
C PHE A 71 10.07 6.03 3.21
N PRO A 72 10.83 5.01 2.80
CA PRO A 72 12.27 5.12 2.58
C PRO A 72 12.71 6.17 1.54
N TYR A 73 11.80 6.59 0.65
CA TYR A 73 12.07 7.46 -0.50
C TYR A 73 11.26 8.76 -0.53
N TYR A 74 10.74 9.21 0.62
CA TYR A 74 10.15 10.55 0.76
C TYR A 74 11.21 11.60 1.09
#